data_AF-A0A5B0WAQ7-F1
#
_entry.id   AF-A0A5B0WAQ7-F1
#
_cell.length_a   1.000
_cell.length_b   1.000
_cell.length_c   1.000
_cell.angle_alpha   90.00
_cell.angle_beta   90.00
_cell.angle_gamma   90.00
#
_symmetry.space_group_name_H-M   'P 1'
#
loop_
_entity.id
_entity.type
_entity.pdbx_description
1 polymer ?
#
loop_
_entity_poly.entity_id
_entity_poly.type
_entity_poly.pdbx_seq_one_letter_code
_entity_poly.pdbx_strand_id
1 'polypeptide(L)'
;MLTDAVRKASDESTPLVAARNAVLRVCNAIPSSEMIELDRLMRTSPSVQARKQVFYVQQEDEIYTALRERWPEPERSMALRTVAMLAVGAMRIAGDIFTQENGERPLAELLENIFRSVASEIR
;
A
#
# COMPACT_ATOMS: atom_id res chain seq x y z
N MET A 1 -7.07 3.92 -9.65
CA MET A 1 -7.21 2.64 -8.90
C MET A 1 -6.75 2.67 -7.44
N LEU A 2 -5.66 3.36 -7.03
CA LEU A 2 -5.36 3.58 -5.60
C LEU A 2 -5.57 5.05 -5.18
N THR A 3 -5.04 5.97 -5.97
CA THR A 3 -5.20 7.42 -5.79
C THR A 3 -6.66 7.87 -5.86
N ASP A 4 -7.44 7.36 -6.82
CA ASP A 4 -8.89 7.62 -6.88
C ASP A 4 -9.63 7.15 -5.62
N ALA A 5 -9.16 6.03 -5.07
CA ALA A 5 -9.72 5.40 -3.90
C ALA A 5 -9.48 6.26 -2.64
N VAL A 6 -8.35 6.97 -2.59
CA VAL A 6 -8.04 8.00 -1.58
C VAL A 6 -8.89 9.26 -1.80
N ARG A 7 -8.96 9.77 -3.03
CA ARG A 7 -9.76 10.98 -3.35
C ARG A 7 -11.24 10.82 -3.00
N LYS A 8 -11.80 9.62 -3.19
CA LYS A 8 -13.20 9.27 -2.94
C LYS A 8 -13.46 8.77 -1.51
N ALA A 9 -12.50 8.92 -0.59
CA ALA A 9 -12.70 8.53 0.81
C ALA A 9 -13.79 9.37 1.49
N SER A 10 -14.52 8.76 2.44
CA SER A 10 -15.53 9.44 3.26
C SER A 10 -14.93 10.65 3.99
N ASP A 11 -15.72 11.71 4.18
CA ASP A 11 -15.31 12.92 4.92
C ASP A 11 -14.92 12.62 6.38
N GLU A 12 -15.47 11.56 6.96
CA GLU A 12 -15.16 11.12 8.33
C GLU A 12 -13.85 10.32 8.43
N SER A 13 -13.25 9.93 7.29
CA SER A 13 -12.03 9.14 7.30
C SER A 13 -10.80 9.97 7.62
N THR A 14 -9.91 9.44 8.47
CA THR A 14 -8.55 9.98 8.61
C THR A 14 -7.72 9.59 7.37
N PRO A 15 -6.64 10.33 7.05
CA PRO A 15 -5.76 9.99 5.93
C PRO A 15 -5.21 8.56 6.00
N LEU A 16 -4.86 8.10 7.20
CA LEU A 16 -4.36 6.74 7.43
C LEU A 16 -5.42 5.69 7.11
N VAL A 17 -6.67 5.89 7.57
CA VAL A 17 -7.79 4.99 7.28
C VAL A 17 -8.12 4.98 5.79
N ALA A 18 -8.10 6.15 5.15
CA ALA A 18 -8.33 6.27 3.71
C ALA A 18 -7.27 5.50 2.90
N ALA A 19 -5.98 5.67 3.24
CA ALA A 19 -4.88 4.97 2.59
C ALA A 19 -4.96 3.44 2.82
N ARG A 20 -5.20 3.00 4.06
CA ARG A 20 -5.43 1.58 4.40
C ARG A 20 -6.54 0.98 3.53
N ASN A 21 -7.70 1.62 3.50
CA ASN A 21 -8.86 1.11 2.77
C ASN A 21 -8.64 1.12 1.26
N ALA A 22 -7.90 2.11 0.74
CA ALA A 22 -7.51 2.15 -0.67
C ALA A 22 -6.61 0.95 -1.03
N VAL A 23 -5.57 0.69 -0.23
CA VAL A 23 -4.64 -0.42 -0.44
C VAL A 23 -5.36 -1.78 -0.36
N LEU A 24 -6.18 -2.00 0.67
CA LEU A 24 -6.94 -3.25 0.83
C LEU A 24 -7.86 -3.52 -0.36
N ARG A 25 -8.52 -2.49 -0.88
CA ARG A 25 -9.39 -2.62 -2.06
C ARG A 25 -8.61 -3.01 -3.32
N VAL A 26 -7.42 -2.45 -3.53
CA VAL A 26 -6.57 -2.81 -4.68
C VAL A 26 -6.09 -4.25 -4.55
N CYS A 27 -5.63 -4.66 -3.37
CA CYS A 27 -5.11 -6.01 -3.14
C CYS A 27 -6.20 -7.09 -3.17
N ASN A 28 -7.43 -6.78 -2.80
CA ASN A 28 -8.58 -7.70 -2.92
C ASN A 28 -9.05 -7.91 -4.36
N ALA A 29 -8.66 -7.04 -5.30
CA ALA A 29 -9.12 -7.11 -6.69
C ALA A 29 -8.36 -8.16 -7.53
N ILE A 30 -7.23 -8.66 -7.05
CA ILE A 30 -6.35 -9.58 -7.79
C ILE A 30 -6.41 -10.96 -7.13
N PRO A 31 -6.72 -12.04 -7.86
CA PRO A 31 -6.66 -13.39 -7.32
C PRO A 31 -5.25 -13.76 -6.83
N SER A 32 -5.15 -14.37 -5.64
CA SER A 32 -3.88 -14.75 -5.04
C SER A 32 -3.01 -15.63 -5.95
N SER A 33 -3.60 -16.59 -6.67
CA SER A 33 -2.87 -17.50 -7.56
C SER A 33 -2.15 -16.79 -8.70
N GLU A 34 -2.83 -15.85 -9.36
CA GLU A 34 -2.24 -15.05 -10.45
C GLU A 34 -1.12 -14.15 -9.93
N MET A 35 -1.30 -13.61 -8.72
CA MET A 35 -0.32 -12.72 -8.09
C MET A 35 0.98 -13.45 -7.74
N ILE A 36 0.92 -14.71 -7.28
CA ILE A 36 2.09 -15.55 -6.97
C ILE A 36 2.89 -15.85 -8.24
N GLU A 37 2.22 -16.26 -9.32
CA GLU A 37 2.89 -16.61 -10.57
C GLU A 37 3.62 -15.40 -11.17
N LEU A 38 2.96 -14.24 -11.17
CA LEU A 38 3.55 -13.00 -11.63
C LEU A 38 4.75 -12.58 -10.74
N ASP A 39 4.63 -12.62 -9.42
CA ASP A 39 5.75 -12.25 -8.54
C ASP A 39 6.94 -13.20 -8.70
N ARG A 40 6.69 -14.52 -8.81
CA ARG A 40 7.76 -15.51 -9.08
C ARG A 40 8.47 -15.20 -10.39
N LEU A 41 7.74 -14.92 -11.47
CA LEU A 41 8.33 -14.55 -12.75
C LEU A 41 9.17 -13.27 -12.62
N MET A 42 8.64 -12.24 -11.97
CA MET A 42 9.34 -10.96 -11.77
C MET A 42 10.63 -11.11 -10.94
N ARG A 43 10.68 -12.05 -10.00
CA ARG A 43 11.87 -12.29 -9.16
C ARG A 43 13.01 -12.98 -9.88
N THR A 44 12.77 -13.61 -11.04
CA THR A 44 13.84 -14.19 -11.85
C THR A 44 14.72 -13.14 -12.52
N SER A 45 14.30 -11.87 -12.54
CA SER A 45 15.01 -10.76 -13.18
C SER A 45 15.44 -9.69 -12.17
N PRO A 46 16.75 -9.55 -11.90
CA PRO A 46 17.28 -8.49 -11.04
C PRO A 46 16.93 -7.07 -11.55
N SER A 47 16.84 -6.87 -12.86
CA SER A 47 16.50 -5.56 -13.44
C SER A 47 15.02 -5.21 -13.22
N VAL A 48 14.13 -6.19 -13.27
CA VAL A 48 12.70 -6.01 -12.93
C VAL A 48 12.55 -5.70 -11.45
N GLN A 49 13.29 -6.40 -10.57
CA GLN A 49 13.29 -6.10 -9.13
C GLN A 49 13.80 -4.68 -8.83
N ALA A 50 14.88 -4.24 -9.48
CA ALA A 50 15.38 -2.88 -9.33
C ALA A 50 14.35 -1.83 -9.76
N ARG A 51 13.67 -2.06 -10.90
CA ARG A 51 12.61 -1.18 -11.38
C ARG A 51 11.39 -1.14 -10.45
N LYS A 52 11.09 -2.26 -9.77
CA LYS A 52 10.01 -2.34 -8.76
C LYS A 52 10.22 -1.36 -7.60
N GLN A 53 11.47 -1.13 -7.19
CA GLN A 53 11.78 -0.13 -6.14
C GLN A 53 11.50 1.29 -6.59
N VAL A 54 11.87 1.64 -7.83
CA VAL A 54 11.53 2.95 -8.42
C VAL A 54 10.02 3.12 -8.51
N PHE A 55 9.30 2.07 -8.88
CA PHE A 55 7.85 2.07 -8.94
C PHE A 55 7.20 2.33 -7.57
N TYR A 56 7.73 1.76 -6.49
CA TYR A 56 7.21 2.04 -5.14
C TYR A 56 7.37 3.51 -4.75
N VAL A 57 8.53 4.11 -5.00
CA VAL A 57 8.75 5.55 -4.73
C VAL A 57 7.78 6.41 -5.55
N GLN A 58 7.52 6.04 -6.80
CA GLN A 58 6.51 6.72 -7.64
C GLN A 58 5.11 6.61 -7.03
N GLN A 59 4.73 5.43 -6.54
CA GLN A 59 3.44 5.24 -5.86
C GLN A 59 3.32 6.08 -4.58
N GLU A 60 4.40 6.22 -3.80
CA GLU A 60 4.40 7.08 -2.62
C GLU A 60 4.07 8.53 -2.98
N ASP A 61 4.72 9.08 -4.02
CA ASP A 61 4.47 10.46 -4.47
C ASP A 61 3.05 10.63 -5.05
N GLU A 62 2.54 9.64 -5.79
CA GLU A 62 1.17 9.66 -6.32
C GLU A 62 0.11 9.63 -5.20
N ILE A 63 0.28 8.77 -4.20
CA ILE A 63 -0.62 8.69 -3.03
C ILE A 63 -0.54 9.99 -2.22
N TYR A 64 0.65 10.51 -2.00
CA TYR A 64 0.84 11.78 -1.30
C TYR A 64 0.13 12.94 -2.01
N THR A 65 0.21 12.98 -3.35
CA THR A 65 -0.52 13.97 -4.16
C THR A 65 -2.02 13.84 -3.95
N ALA A 66 -2.55 12.62 -4.04
CA ALA A 66 -3.98 12.33 -3.82
C ALA A 66 -4.45 12.70 -2.41
N LEU A 67 -3.61 12.44 -1.39
CA LEU A 67 -3.87 12.82 -0.01
C LEU A 67 -3.92 14.34 0.14
N ARG A 68 -3.01 15.08 -0.48
CA ARG A 68 -2.96 16.55 -0.40
C ARG A 68 -4.12 17.25 -1.08
N GLU A 69 -4.66 16.68 -2.15
CA GLU A 69 -5.86 17.25 -2.77
C GLU A 69 -7.10 17.08 -1.90
N ARG A 70 -7.12 16.03 -1.06
CA ARG A 70 -8.23 15.74 -0.17
C ARG A 70 -8.11 16.45 1.18
N TRP A 71 -6.89 16.58 1.69
CA TRP A 71 -6.55 17.27 2.94
C TRP A 71 -5.48 18.32 2.64
N PRO A 72 -5.89 19.52 2.18
CA PRO A 72 -4.98 20.52 1.62
C PRO A 72 -4.21 21.32 2.67
N GLU A 73 -4.51 21.14 3.96
CA GLU A 73 -3.88 21.89 5.06
C GLU A 73 -2.34 21.70 5.05
N PRO A 74 -1.54 22.77 4.86
CA PRO A 74 -0.08 22.68 4.74
C PRO A 74 0.60 22.02 5.95
N GLU A 75 0.06 22.22 7.14
CA GLU A 75 0.57 21.68 8.41
C GLU A 75 0.53 20.15 8.44
N ARG A 76 -0.36 19.54 7.64
CA ARG A 76 -0.52 18.09 7.56
C ARG A 76 0.43 17.44 6.55
N SER A 77 1.11 18.23 5.72
CA SER A 77 1.97 17.77 4.62
C SER A 77 2.94 16.66 5.05
N MET A 78 3.65 16.84 6.17
CA MET A 78 4.56 15.82 6.71
C MET A 78 3.83 14.52 7.05
N ALA A 79 2.71 14.62 7.78
CA ALA A 79 1.91 13.46 8.16
C ALA A 79 1.35 12.73 6.93
N LEU A 80 0.88 13.45 5.91
CA LEU A 80 0.36 12.85 4.68
C LEU A 80 1.45 12.13 3.89
N ARG A 81 2.68 12.69 3.83
CA ARG A 81 3.82 12.02 3.20
C ARG A 81 4.18 10.73 3.93
N THR A 82 4.21 10.75 5.27
CA THR A 82 4.45 9.57 6.09
C THR A 82 3.36 8.51 5.90
N VAL A 83 2.09 8.90 5.79
CA VAL A 83 0.98 7.98 5.51
C VAL A 83 1.14 7.31 4.15
N ALA A 84 1.55 8.05 3.12
CA ALA A 84 1.82 7.48 1.80
C ALA A 84 2.94 6.44 1.84
N MET A 85 4.08 6.78 2.47
CA MET A 85 5.20 5.86 2.66
C MET A 85 4.80 4.62 3.45
N LEU A 86 4.01 4.78 4.52
CA LEU A 86 3.52 3.67 5.32
C LEU A 86 2.62 2.73 4.50
N ALA A 87 1.71 3.28 3.69
CA ALA A 87 0.81 2.50 2.87
C ALA A 87 1.55 1.67 1.81
N VAL A 88 2.53 2.26 1.13
CA VAL A 88 3.38 1.53 0.16
C VAL A 88 4.30 0.54 0.84
N GLY A 89 4.91 0.93 1.97
CA GLY A 89 5.70 0.04 2.81
C GLY A 89 4.91 -1.19 3.27
N ALA A 90 3.66 -1.01 3.69
CA ALA A 90 2.78 -2.11 4.07
C ALA A 90 2.48 -3.05 2.88
N MET A 91 2.21 -2.53 1.68
CA MET A 91 2.07 -3.36 0.47
C MET A 91 3.32 -4.16 0.17
N ARG A 92 4.50 -3.54 0.30
CA ARG A 92 5.78 -4.20 0.06
C ARG A 92 6.02 -5.32 1.06
N ILE A 93 5.82 -5.07 2.36
CA ILE A 93 5.96 -6.09 3.41
C ILE A 93 4.96 -7.23 3.21
N ALA A 94 3.69 -6.90 2.92
CA ALA A 94 2.66 -7.90 2.66
C ALA A 94 3.04 -8.78 1.46
N GLY A 95 3.55 -8.20 0.38
CA GLY A 95 4.01 -8.94 -0.79
C GLY A 95 5.19 -9.86 -0.49
N ASP A 96 6.15 -9.42 0.30
CA ASP A 96 7.28 -10.26 0.71
C ASP A 96 6.84 -11.45 1.58
N ILE A 97 5.93 -11.23 2.54
CA ILE A 97 5.37 -12.31 3.38
C ILE A 97 4.54 -13.26 2.52
N PHE A 98 3.66 -12.71 1.67
CA PHE A 98 2.81 -13.49 0.77
C PHE A 98 3.64 -14.44 -0.10
N THR A 99 4.75 -13.96 -0.67
CA THR A 99 5.65 -14.78 -1.46
C THR A 99 6.38 -15.83 -0.62
N GLN A 100 6.85 -15.48 0.59
CA GLN A 100 7.50 -16.43 1.51
C GLN A 100 6.58 -17.59 1.91
N GLU A 101 5.28 -17.29 2.06
CA GLU A 101 4.25 -18.26 2.44
C GLU A 101 3.61 -18.97 1.24
N ASN A 102 4.13 -18.77 0.03
CA ASN A 102 3.53 -19.29 -1.21
C ASN A 102 2.02 -18.98 -1.33
N GLY A 103 1.63 -17.79 -0.84
CA GLY A 103 0.26 -17.29 -0.81
C GLY A 103 -0.72 -18.10 0.01
N GLU A 104 -0.25 -18.80 1.04
CA GLU A 104 -1.11 -19.47 2.04
C GLU A 104 -2.14 -18.52 2.64
N ARG A 105 -1.72 -17.29 2.98
CA ARG A 105 -2.61 -16.24 3.48
C ARG A 105 -2.93 -15.20 2.38
N PRO A 106 -4.17 -14.70 2.28
CA PRO A 106 -4.51 -13.63 1.35
C PRO A 106 -3.73 -12.34 1.65
N LEU A 107 -3.34 -11.60 0.60
CA LEU A 107 -2.60 -10.35 0.73
C LEU A 107 -3.34 -9.30 1.56
N ALA A 108 -4.66 -9.25 1.46
CA ALA A 108 -5.49 -8.35 2.26
C ALA A 108 -5.41 -8.68 3.76
N GLU A 109 -5.41 -9.96 4.14
CA GLU A 109 -5.26 -10.36 5.55
C GLU A 109 -3.90 -9.91 6.10
N LEU A 110 -2.82 -10.12 5.34
CA LEU A 110 -1.47 -9.67 5.70
C LEU A 110 -1.42 -8.15 5.89
N LEU A 111 -2.02 -7.39 4.96
CA LEU A 111 -2.12 -5.94 5.04
C LEU A 111 -2.90 -5.48 6.29
N GLU A 112 -4.03 -6.11 6.60
CA GLU A 112 -4.78 -5.79 7.81
C GLU A 112 -3.96 -6.01 9.07
N ASN A 113 -3.20 -7.10 9.12
CA ASN A 113 -2.31 -7.42 10.23
C ASN A 113 -1.17 -6.40 10.36
N ILE A 114 -0.57 -5.97 9.24
CA ILE A 114 0.48 -4.94 9.24
C ILE A 114 -0.06 -3.60 9.77
N PHE A 115 -1.20 -3.12 9.27
CA PHE A 115 -1.79 -1.87 9.75
C PHE A 115 -2.19 -1.95 11.22
N ARG A 116 -2.70 -3.10 11.68
CA ARG A 116 -3.00 -3.35 13.10
C ARG A 116 -1.74 -3.30 13.96
N SER A 117 -0.66 -3.92 13.50
CA SER A 117 0.64 -3.95 14.20
C SER A 117 1.25 -2.56 14.30
N VAL A 118 1.22 -1.76 13.23
CA VAL A 118 1.75 -0.39 13.30
C VAL A 118 0.89 0.48 14.23
N ALA A 119 -0.42 0.32 14.22
CA ALA A 119 -1.31 1.07 15.11
C ALA A 119 -1.06 0.78 16.60
N SER A 120 -0.57 -0.42 16.97
CA SER A 120 -0.22 -0.71 18.37
C SER A 120 1.07 -0.06 18.84
N GLU A 121 1.98 0.30 17.94
CA GLU A 121 3.27 0.94 18.25
C GLU A 121 3.17 2.46 18.48
N ILE A 122 2.06 3.09 18.07
CA ILE A 122 1.87 4.55 18.10
C ILE A 122 0.80 4.94 19.14
N ARG A 123 0.67 4.14 20.22
CA ARG A 123 -0.27 4.42 21.32
C ARG A 123 0.23 5.45 22.30
#